data_AF-A0A834DLK8-F1
#
_entry.id   AF-A0A834DLK8-F1
#
_cell.length_a   1.000
_cell.length_b   1.000
_cell.length_c   1.000
_cell.angle_alpha   90.00
_cell.angle_beta   90.00
_cell.angle_gamma   90.00
#
_symmetry.space_group_name_H-M   'P 1'
#
loop_
_entity.id
_entity.type
_entity.pdbx_description
1 polymer ?
#
loop_
_entity_poly.entity_id
_entity_poly.type
_entity_poly.pdbx_seq_one_letter_code
_entity_poly.pdbx_strand_id
1 'polypeptide(L)'
;MDRWREALAWVLQYYQAPEKLPPKVLELCLLLYSKMKDPGAVLGAARAWLRDPDNQGLPEWPALAELHLQRVLLPLGHVSEAEELVGSAAFSEQQRLDALQAICTARHQQRHRPTGSEEHQQLNQEGTSRKLLSLLALLRRLWASVLSHFASLPFKKSLLATLVLCLLLVRFDPANPSSLPSLYRLAQLFHRLREALLSPLHQPPIFD
;
A
#
# COMPACT_ATOMS: atom_id res chain seq x y z
N MET A 1 12.54 -1.95 -33.86
CA MET A 1 11.91 -3.30 -33.89
C MET A 1 10.76 -3.27 -32.88
N ASP A 2 9.59 -2.78 -33.30
CA ASP A 2 8.57 -2.27 -32.35
C ASP A 2 7.16 -2.83 -32.60
N ARG A 3 7.07 -3.93 -33.37
CA ARG A 3 5.79 -4.54 -33.79
C ARG A 3 5.15 -5.47 -32.75
N TRP A 4 5.49 -5.30 -31.47
CA TRP A 4 4.98 -6.14 -30.39
C TRP A 4 3.45 -6.09 -30.27
N ARG A 5 2.83 -4.96 -30.64
CA ARG A 5 1.37 -4.79 -30.62
C ARG A 5 0.65 -5.77 -31.54
N GLU A 6 1.29 -6.13 -32.65
CA GLU A 6 0.75 -7.03 -33.66
C GLU A 6 0.99 -8.51 -33.31
N ALA A 7 1.84 -8.80 -32.32
CA ALA A 7 2.25 -10.16 -32.00
C ALA A 7 1.07 -11.05 -31.61
N LEU A 8 0.17 -10.57 -30.72
CA LEU A 8 -1.01 -11.35 -30.34
C LEU A 8 -1.95 -11.58 -31.52
N ALA A 9 -2.18 -10.56 -32.35
CA ALA A 9 -3.05 -10.69 -33.53
C ALA A 9 -2.49 -11.75 -34.51
N TRP A 10 -1.18 -11.72 -34.76
CA TRP A 10 -0.51 -12.71 -35.60
C TRP A 10 -0.58 -14.12 -35.00
N VAL A 11 -0.35 -14.27 -33.70
CA VAL A 11 -0.46 -15.55 -32.98
C VAL A 11 -1.88 -16.11 -33.09
N LEU A 12 -2.90 -15.29 -32.83
CA LEU A 12 -4.29 -15.71 -32.94
C LEU A 12 -4.69 -16.05 -34.37
N GLN A 13 -4.13 -15.36 -35.37
CA GLN A 13 -4.35 -15.71 -36.78
C GLN A 13 -3.77 -17.09 -37.11
N TYR A 14 -2.60 -17.44 -36.56
CA TYR A 14 -1.96 -18.72 -36.80
C TYR A 14 -2.70 -19.89 -36.13
N TYR A 15 -3.08 -19.74 -34.85
CA TYR A 15 -3.78 -20.79 -34.09
C TYR A 15 -5.31 -20.76 -34.24
N GLN A 16 -5.84 -19.76 -34.95
CA GLN A 16 -7.25 -19.50 -35.26
C GLN A 16 -8.14 -19.13 -34.07
N ALA A 17 -7.86 -19.65 -32.88
CA ALA A 17 -8.66 -19.45 -31.69
C ALA A 17 -7.77 -19.34 -30.44
N PRO A 18 -8.10 -18.48 -29.47
CA PRO A 18 -7.31 -18.32 -28.25
C PRO A 18 -7.25 -19.59 -27.40
N GLU A 19 -8.28 -20.43 -27.43
CA GLU A 19 -8.37 -21.70 -26.68
C GLU A 19 -7.37 -22.73 -27.20
N LYS A 20 -7.01 -22.66 -28.49
CA LYS A 20 -6.08 -23.58 -29.15
C LYS A 20 -4.61 -23.17 -28.98
N LEU A 21 -4.33 -22.10 -28.25
CA LEU A 21 -2.97 -21.65 -28.02
C LEU A 21 -2.19 -22.69 -27.20
N PRO A 22 -0.97 -23.06 -27.61
CA PRO A 22 -0.09 -23.83 -26.75
C PRO A 22 0.19 -23.06 -25.45
N PRO A 23 0.25 -23.73 -24.28
CA PRO A 23 0.45 -23.08 -22.98
C PRO A 23 1.63 -22.10 -22.98
N LYS A 24 2.75 -22.51 -23.59
CA LYS A 24 3.97 -21.72 -23.62
C LYS A 24 3.87 -20.46 -24.50
N VAL A 25 3.03 -20.51 -25.54
CA VAL A 25 2.76 -19.33 -26.38
C VAL A 25 1.92 -18.33 -25.61
N LEU A 26 0.89 -18.78 -24.90
CA LEU A 26 0.08 -17.91 -24.04
C LEU A 26 0.93 -17.27 -22.94
N GLU A 27 1.81 -18.04 -22.29
CA GLU A 27 2.74 -17.54 -21.28
C GLU A 27 3.59 -16.37 -21.81
N LEU A 28 4.17 -16.55 -23.00
CA LEU A 28 4.97 -15.51 -23.65
C LEU A 28 4.15 -14.28 -23.99
N CYS A 29 2.91 -14.44 -24.47
CA CYS A 29 2.01 -13.32 -24.69
C CYS A 29 1.71 -12.56 -23.39
N LEU A 30 1.35 -13.26 -22.31
CA LEU A 30 1.11 -12.66 -20.99
C LEU A 30 2.32 -11.86 -20.50
N LEU A 31 3.53 -12.44 -20.60
CA LEU A 31 4.77 -11.79 -20.19
C LEU A 31 5.12 -10.58 -21.06
N LEU A 32 4.98 -10.69 -22.38
CA LEU A 32 5.26 -9.61 -23.32
C LEU A 32 4.38 -8.40 -23.03
N TYR A 33 3.07 -8.59 -23.00
CA TYR A 33 2.12 -7.48 -22.85
C TYR A 33 2.14 -6.89 -21.43
N SER A 34 2.41 -7.71 -20.41
CA SER A 34 2.71 -7.21 -19.06
C SER A 34 3.97 -6.33 -19.04
N LYS A 35 5.06 -6.77 -19.70
CA LYS A 35 6.31 -6.01 -19.79
C LYS A 35 6.13 -4.68 -20.53
N MET A 36 5.28 -4.67 -21.57
CA MET A 36 4.94 -3.46 -22.33
C MET A 36 3.90 -2.57 -21.64
N LYS A 37 3.48 -2.91 -20.41
CA LYS A 37 2.48 -2.19 -19.61
C LYS A 37 1.13 -2.07 -20.30
N ASP A 38 0.79 -3.01 -21.16
CA ASP A 38 -0.50 -3.12 -21.83
C ASP A 38 -1.11 -4.52 -21.64
N PRO A 39 -1.35 -4.96 -20.39
CA PRO A 39 -1.90 -6.29 -20.12
C PRO A 39 -3.35 -6.44 -20.60
N GLY A 40 -4.07 -5.34 -20.87
CA GLY A 40 -5.44 -5.37 -21.36
C GLY A 40 -5.57 -6.05 -22.73
N ALA A 41 -4.56 -5.93 -23.58
CA ALA A 41 -4.55 -6.53 -24.91
C ALA A 41 -4.63 -8.08 -24.88
N VAL A 42 -4.07 -8.72 -23.85
CA VAL A 42 -4.07 -10.20 -23.71
C VAL A 42 -5.21 -10.74 -22.85
N LEU A 43 -5.99 -9.86 -22.20
CA LEU A 43 -7.06 -10.24 -21.26
C LEU A 43 -8.08 -11.18 -21.90
N GLY A 44 -8.56 -10.84 -23.11
CA GLY A 44 -9.56 -11.65 -23.82
C GLY A 44 -9.04 -13.05 -24.17
N ALA A 45 -7.83 -13.14 -24.71
CA ALA A 45 -7.23 -14.42 -25.08
C ALA A 45 -6.95 -15.31 -23.86
N ALA A 46 -6.44 -14.73 -22.77
CA ALA A 46 -6.18 -15.46 -21.54
C ALA A 46 -7.46 -15.95 -20.86
N ARG A 47 -8.54 -15.14 -20.83
CA ARG A 47 -9.85 -15.55 -20.33
C ARG A 47 -10.42 -16.72 -21.10
N ALA A 48 -10.39 -16.65 -22.43
CA ALA A 48 -10.89 -17.71 -23.29
C ALA A 48 -10.12 -19.02 -23.06
N TRP A 49 -8.78 -18.95 -23.02
CA TRP A 49 -7.93 -20.12 -22.78
C TRP A 49 -8.16 -20.75 -21.39
N LEU A 50 -8.25 -19.95 -20.33
CA LEU A 50 -8.42 -20.44 -18.95
C LEU A 50 -9.81 -21.03 -18.69
N ARG A 51 -10.85 -20.54 -19.38
CA ARG A 51 -12.23 -21.03 -19.25
C ARG A 51 -12.53 -22.26 -20.10
N ASP A 52 -11.67 -22.57 -21.06
CA ASP A 52 -11.82 -23.73 -21.91
C ASP A 52 -11.62 -25.04 -21.11
N PRO A 53 -12.56 -26.00 -21.18
CA PRO A 53 -12.51 -27.22 -20.40
C PRO A 53 -11.35 -28.14 -20.79
N ASP A 54 -10.91 -28.13 -22.05
CA ASP A 54 -9.80 -28.97 -22.51
C ASP A 54 -8.47 -28.48 -21.91
N ASN A 55 -8.36 -27.18 -21.65
CA ASN A 55 -7.18 -26.57 -21.03
C ASN A 55 -7.14 -26.69 -19.50
N GLN A 56 -8.28 -26.82 -18.82
CA GLN A 56 -8.34 -26.93 -17.35
C GLN A 56 -7.69 -28.21 -16.81
N GLY A 57 -7.59 -29.26 -17.63
CA GLY A 57 -6.90 -30.50 -17.28
C GLY A 57 -5.38 -30.44 -17.43
N LEU A 58 -4.83 -29.35 -17.97
CA LEU A 58 -3.40 -29.25 -18.26
C LEU A 58 -2.58 -28.94 -16.99
N PRO A 59 -1.40 -29.55 -16.82
CA PRO A 59 -0.53 -29.27 -15.67
C PRO A 59 0.01 -27.84 -15.65
N GLU A 60 0.06 -27.16 -16.80
CA GLU A 60 0.48 -25.76 -16.91
C GLU A 60 -0.63 -24.77 -16.53
N TRP A 61 -1.89 -25.22 -16.45
CA TRP A 61 -3.03 -24.35 -16.17
C TRP A 61 -2.87 -23.55 -14.88
N PRO A 62 -2.46 -24.13 -13.73
CA PRO A 62 -2.34 -23.37 -12.48
C PRO A 62 -1.30 -22.26 -12.57
N ALA A 63 -0.16 -22.53 -13.23
CA ALA A 63 0.90 -21.55 -13.43
C ALA A 63 0.45 -20.40 -14.34
N LEU A 64 -0.30 -20.70 -15.41
CA LEU A 64 -0.86 -19.69 -16.31
C LEU A 64 -1.97 -18.88 -15.65
N ALA A 65 -2.81 -19.52 -14.82
CA ALA A 65 -3.85 -18.85 -14.06
C ALA A 65 -3.24 -17.89 -13.02
N GLU A 66 -2.19 -18.31 -12.31
CA GLU A 66 -1.44 -17.45 -11.40
C GLU A 66 -0.78 -16.27 -12.14
N LEU A 67 -0.15 -16.54 -13.29
CA LEU A 67 0.46 -15.50 -14.12
C LEU A 67 -0.59 -14.49 -14.61
N HIS A 68 -1.74 -14.96 -15.09
CA HIS A 68 -2.85 -14.13 -15.53
C HIS A 68 -3.39 -13.26 -14.38
N LEU A 69 -3.58 -13.86 -13.21
CA LEU A 69 -3.97 -13.16 -11.98
C LEU A 69 -3.02 -11.99 -11.68
N GLN A 70 -1.73 -12.28 -11.54
CA GLN A 70 -0.74 -11.31 -11.07
C GLN A 70 -0.39 -10.24 -12.10
N ARG A 71 -0.35 -10.61 -13.39
CA ARG A 71 0.18 -9.74 -14.46
C ARG A 71 -0.91 -9.07 -15.27
N VAL A 72 -2.15 -9.54 -15.20
CA VAL A 72 -3.27 -9.00 -15.97
C VAL A 72 -4.41 -8.56 -15.08
N LEU A 73 -5.02 -9.45 -14.29
CA LEU A 73 -6.23 -9.12 -13.53
C LEU A 73 -5.97 -8.07 -12.44
N LEU A 74 -4.95 -8.27 -11.59
CA LEU A 74 -4.65 -7.34 -10.50
C LEU A 74 -4.20 -5.95 -11.00
N PRO A 75 -3.29 -5.82 -11.99
CA PRO A 75 -2.91 -4.50 -12.52
C PRO A 75 -4.05 -3.74 -13.19
N LEU A 76 -5.00 -4.46 -13.80
CA LEU A 76 -6.20 -3.87 -14.42
C LEU A 76 -7.31 -3.57 -13.41
N GLY A 77 -7.20 -4.06 -12.16
CA GLY A 77 -8.23 -3.86 -11.13
C GLY A 77 -9.43 -4.80 -11.23
N HIS A 78 -9.31 -5.91 -11.98
CA HIS A 78 -10.36 -6.94 -12.07
C HIS A 78 -10.31 -7.88 -10.85
N VAL A 79 -10.59 -7.31 -9.66
CA VAL A 79 -10.47 -8.01 -8.37
C VAL A 79 -11.54 -9.09 -8.20
N SER A 80 -12.76 -8.89 -8.69
CA SER A 80 -13.83 -9.90 -8.62
C SER A 80 -13.51 -11.16 -9.41
N GLU A 81 -13.04 -11.00 -10.65
CA GLU A 81 -12.63 -12.12 -11.49
C GLU A 81 -11.39 -12.84 -10.93
N ALA A 82 -10.49 -12.08 -10.30
CA ALA A 82 -9.36 -12.64 -9.57
C ALA A 82 -9.80 -13.56 -8.41
N GLU A 83 -10.82 -13.17 -7.64
CA GLU A 83 -11.39 -13.98 -6.56
C GLU A 83 -12.04 -15.27 -7.10
N GLU A 84 -12.79 -15.18 -8.20
CA GLU A 84 -13.40 -16.35 -8.87
C GLU A 84 -12.34 -17.34 -9.35
N LEU A 85 -11.25 -16.84 -9.96
CA LEU A 85 -10.19 -17.66 -10.48
C LEU A 85 -9.49 -18.47 -9.37
N VAL A 86 -9.20 -17.83 -8.22
CA VAL A 86 -8.57 -18.50 -7.05
C VAL A 86 -9.47 -19.55 -6.43
N GLY A 87 -10.80 -19.36 -6.52
CA GLY A 87 -11.80 -20.33 -6.10
C GLY A 87 -11.78 -21.65 -6.91
N SER A 88 -11.10 -21.67 -8.05
CA SER A 88 -10.97 -22.90 -8.85
C SER A 88 -10.13 -23.97 -8.13
N ALA A 89 -10.51 -25.23 -8.35
CA ALA A 89 -9.90 -26.38 -7.69
C ALA A 89 -8.41 -26.60 -8.05
N ALA A 90 -7.95 -26.02 -9.16
CA ALA A 90 -6.65 -26.29 -9.76
C ALA A 90 -5.45 -25.56 -9.12
N PHE A 91 -5.67 -24.55 -8.26
CA PHE A 91 -4.60 -23.92 -7.50
C PHE A 91 -4.13 -24.79 -6.33
N SER A 92 -2.81 -24.86 -6.13
CA SER A 92 -2.25 -25.41 -4.89
C SER A 92 -2.59 -24.52 -3.68
N GLU A 93 -2.59 -25.09 -2.47
CA GLU A 93 -2.91 -24.34 -1.25
C GLU A 93 -2.00 -23.12 -1.07
N GLN A 94 -0.71 -23.27 -1.35
CA GLN A 94 0.25 -22.18 -1.25
C GLN A 94 -0.01 -21.07 -2.28
N GLN A 95 -0.27 -21.43 -3.55
CA GLN A 95 -0.62 -20.45 -4.57
C GLN A 95 -1.93 -19.72 -4.25
N ARG A 96 -2.91 -20.40 -3.64
CA ARG A 96 -4.15 -19.75 -3.18
C ARG A 96 -3.86 -18.70 -2.11
N LEU A 97 -3.03 -19.01 -1.12
CA LEU A 97 -2.68 -18.06 -0.05
C LEU A 97 -1.98 -16.83 -0.61
N ASP A 98 -0.98 -17.03 -1.48
CA ASP A 98 -0.24 -15.94 -2.12
C ASP A 98 -1.16 -15.08 -3.00
N ALA A 99 -2.06 -15.73 -3.76
CA ALA A 99 -3.05 -15.07 -4.59
C ALA A 99 -4.05 -14.24 -3.77
N LEU A 100 -4.57 -14.79 -2.66
CA LEU A 100 -5.48 -14.08 -1.76
C LEU A 100 -4.81 -12.88 -1.10
N GLN A 101 -3.53 -13.01 -0.72
CA GLN A 101 -2.77 -11.89 -0.20
C GLN A 101 -2.61 -10.79 -1.27
N ALA A 102 -2.27 -11.17 -2.51
CA ALA A 102 -2.15 -10.23 -3.62
C ALA A 102 -3.49 -9.50 -3.90
N ILE A 103 -4.61 -10.24 -3.92
CA ILE A 103 -5.97 -9.69 -4.05
C ILE A 103 -6.29 -8.69 -2.94
N CYS A 104 -6.00 -9.05 -1.68
CA CYS A 104 -6.22 -8.17 -0.53
C CYS A 104 -5.44 -6.85 -0.68
N THR A 105 -4.18 -6.92 -1.10
CA THR A 105 -3.35 -5.73 -1.32
C THR A 105 -3.87 -4.87 -2.47
N ALA A 106 -4.29 -5.48 -3.59
CA ALA A 106 -4.85 -4.77 -4.74
C ALA A 106 -6.18 -4.08 -4.37
N ARG A 107 -7.05 -4.76 -3.62
CA ARG A 107 -8.32 -4.20 -3.11
C ARG A 107 -8.10 -3.01 -2.19
N HIS A 108 -7.10 -3.09 -1.31
CA HIS A 108 -6.71 -1.95 -0.47
C HIS A 108 -6.22 -0.79 -1.33
N GLN A 109 -5.33 -1.03 -2.30
CA GLN A 109 -4.85 -0.01 -3.21
C GLN A 109 -5.98 0.65 -4.02
N GLN A 110 -6.96 -0.12 -4.49
CA GLN A 110 -8.13 0.40 -5.21
C GLN A 110 -9.03 1.27 -4.33
N ARG A 111 -9.22 0.90 -3.06
CA ARG A 111 -9.96 1.73 -2.08
C ARG A 111 -9.27 3.05 -1.74
N HIS A 112 -7.93 3.09 -1.78
CA HIS A 112 -7.14 4.29 -1.50
C HIS A 112 -6.77 5.08 -2.76
N ARG A 113 -7.02 4.53 -3.96
CA ARG A 113 -6.97 5.27 -5.20
C ARG A 113 -8.22 6.15 -5.24
N PRO A 114 -8.10 7.49 -5.39
CA PRO A 114 -9.29 8.32 -5.55
C PRO A 114 -10.02 7.83 -6.80
N THR A 115 -11.25 7.35 -6.63
CA THR A 115 -12.13 6.86 -7.70
C THR A 115 -12.41 8.01 -8.65
N GLY A 116 -11.54 8.19 -9.64
CA GLY A 116 -11.79 9.01 -10.80
C GLY A 116 -12.51 8.16 -11.82
N SER A 117 -13.81 8.39 -11.94
CA SER A 117 -14.66 7.96 -13.06
C SER A 117 -14.99 6.47 -13.12
N GLU A 118 -16.16 6.11 -12.59
CA GLU A 118 -17.15 5.37 -13.37
C GLU A 118 -18.46 6.16 -13.29
N GLU A 119 -18.89 6.64 -14.45
CA GLU A 119 -20.13 7.36 -14.68
C GLU A 119 -21.32 6.40 -14.52
N HIS A 120 -22.35 6.81 -13.78
CA HIS A 120 -23.77 6.87 -14.19
C HIS A 120 -24.66 7.01 -12.95
N GLN A 121 -24.91 8.25 -12.51
CA GLN A 121 -26.26 8.85 -12.35
C GLN A 121 -26.25 10.07 -11.42
N GLN A 122 -27.01 11.09 -11.87
CA GLN A 122 -27.51 12.25 -11.15
C GLN A 122 -26.56 13.45 -10.98
N LEU A 123 -26.38 14.16 -12.09
CA LEU A 123 -26.77 15.57 -12.28
C LEU A 123 -27.27 16.27 -10.99
N ASN A 124 -26.46 17.23 -10.47
CA ASN A 124 -26.85 18.47 -9.76
C ASN A 124 -26.04 18.88 -8.50
N GLN A 125 -24.83 18.37 -8.22
CA GLN A 125 -24.10 18.80 -7.00
C GLN A 125 -22.58 19.03 -7.15
N GLU A 126 -22.12 19.51 -8.31
CA GLU A 126 -20.69 19.50 -8.66
C GLU A 126 -19.90 20.81 -8.42
N GLY A 127 -20.54 21.90 -7.97
CA GLY A 127 -19.86 23.20 -7.86
C GLY A 127 -19.03 23.43 -6.59
N THR A 128 -19.51 22.94 -5.44
CA THR A 128 -18.96 23.27 -4.11
C THR A 128 -18.12 22.13 -3.51
N SER A 129 -18.49 20.88 -3.77
CA SER A 129 -17.83 19.68 -3.28
C SER A 129 -16.43 19.50 -3.86
N ARG A 130 -16.24 19.75 -5.17
CA ARG A 130 -14.92 19.64 -5.83
C ARG A 130 -13.86 20.58 -5.23
N LYS A 131 -14.25 21.80 -4.87
CA LYS A 131 -13.33 22.78 -4.23
C LYS A 131 -12.96 22.38 -2.81
N LEU A 132 -13.94 21.98 -2.00
CA LEU A 132 -13.69 21.50 -0.63
C LEU A 132 -12.86 20.22 -0.61
N LEU A 133 -13.10 19.28 -1.54
CA LEU A 133 -12.31 18.06 -1.68
C LEU A 133 -10.86 18.36 -2.08
N SER A 134 -10.64 19.35 -2.96
CA SER A 134 -9.29 19.78 -3.32
C SER A 134 -8.55 20.45 -2.14
N LEU A 135 -9.26 21.24 -1.35
CA LEU A 135 -8.74 21.87 -0.14
C LEU A 135 -8.41 20.84 0.95
N LEU A 136 -9.24 19.82 1.11
CA LEU A 136 -9.06 18.73 2.08
C LEU A 136 -7.91 17.80 1.66
N ALA A 137 -7.73 17.57 0.35
CA ALA A 137 -6.59 16.84 -0.19
C ALA A 137 -5.26 17.59 0.03
N LEU A 138 -5.26 18.92 -0.14
CA LEU A 138 -4.10 19.76 0.19
C LEU A 138 -3.81 19.73 1.69
N LEU A 139 -4.83 19.82 2.55
CA LEU A 139 -4.69 19.73 4.00
C LEU A 139 -4.10 18.39 4.44
N ARG A 140 -4.58 17.29 3.85
CA ARG A 140 -4.07 15.94 4.14
C ARG A 140 -2.61 15.77 3.70
N ARG A 141 -2.22 16.40 2.58
CA ARG A 141 -0.84 16.40 2.08
C ARG A 141 0.10 17.20 2.97
N LEU A 142 -0.37 18.35 3.49
CA LEU A 142 0.35 19.14 4.48
C LEU A 142 0.50 18.38 5.80
N TRP A 143 -0.56 17.73 6.28
CA TRP A 143 -0.52 16.94 7.51
C TRP A 143 0.44 15.74 7.42
N ALA A 144 0.44 15.04 6.29
CA ALA A 144 1.38 13.95 6.04
C ALA A 144 2.84 14.42 6.01
N SER A 145 3.10 15.63 5.50
CA SER A 145 4.43 16.24 5.47
C SER A 145 4.92 16.66 6.86
N VAL A 146 4.02 17.22 7.68
CA VAL A 146 4.31 17.55 9.08
C VAL A 146 4.58 16.26 9.87
N LEU A 147 3.74 15.24 9.72
CA LEU A 147 3.89 13.97 10.43
C LEU A 147 5.16 13.21 10.02
N SER A 148 5.57 13.27 8.75
CA SER A 148 6.83 12.69 8.28
C SER A 148 8.05 13.43 8.83
N HIS A 149 7.97 14.77 8.98
CA HIS A 149 9.01 15.55 9.66
C HIS A 149 9.11 15.16 11.14
N PHE A 150 7.99 14.96 11.83
CA PHE A 150 7.97 14.46 13.21
C PHE A 150 8.49 13.03 13.36
N ALA A 151 8.24 12.16 12.37
CA ALA A 151 8.73 10.78 12.38
C ALA A 151 10.25 10.68 12.14
N SER A 152 10.86 11.68 11.49
CA SER A 152 12.32 11.75 11.26
C SER A 152 13.12 12.41 12.39
N LEU A 153 12.46 13.02 13.37
CA LEU A 153 13.14 13.66 14.50
C LEU A 153 13.60 12.58 15.50
N PRO A 154 14.87 12.59 15.94
CA PRO A 154 15.34 11.63 16.93
C PRO A 154 14.46 11.76 18.16
N PHE A 155 13.82 10.65 18.56
CA PHE A 155 12.79 10.57 19.60
C PHE A 155 13.10 11.41 20.86
N LYS A 156 14.38 11.53 21.22
CA LYS A 156 14.89 12.34 22.34
C LYS A 156 14.61 13.84 22.22
N LYS A 157 14.69 14.43 21.02
CA LYS A 157 14.44 15.87 20.81
C LYS A 157 12.95 16.20 20.64
N SER A 158 12.18 15.27 20.06
CA SER A 158 10.72 15.38 20.00
C SER A 158 10.10 15.33 21.41
N LEU A 159 10.54 14.39 22.26
CA LEU A 159 10.07 14.30 23.64
C LEU A 159 10.39 15.56 24.45
N LEU A 160 11.59 16.14 24.25
CA LEU A 160 11.98 17.39 24.93
C LEU A 160 11.16 18.59 24.43
N ALA A 161 10.90 18.68 23.12
CA ALA A 161 10.03 19.70 22.56
C ALA A 161 8.58 19.57 23.06
N THR A 162 8.04 18.35 23.13
CA THR A 162 6.71 18.07 23.69
C THR A 162 6.65 18.36 25.19
N LEU A 163 7.71 18.04 25.95
CA LEU A 163 7.82 18.38 27.37
C LEU A 163 7.87 19.89 27.58
N VAL A 164 8.66 20.62 26.79
CA VAL A 164 8.73 22.10 26.83
C VAL A 164 7.39 22.71 26.44
N LEU A 165 6.70 22.18 25.44
CA LEU A 165 5.37 22.61 25.03
C LEU A 165 4.33 22.36 26.13
N CYS A 166 4.35 21.19 26.78
CA CYS A 166 3.52 20.91 27.96
C CYS A 166 3.80 21.89 29.11
N LEU A 167 5.08 22.17 29.41
CA LEU A 167 5.45 23.12 30.45
C LEU A 167 5.02 24.55 30.10
N LEU A 168 5.09 24.94 28.83
CA LEU A 168 4.60 26.22 28.35
C LEU A 168 3.08 26.30 28.47
N LEU A 169 2.33 25.28 28.05
CA LEU A 169 0.87 25.25 28.17
C LEU A 169 0.40 25.27 29.64
N VAL A 170 1.12 24.59 30.53
CA VAL A 170 0.85 24.64 31.98
C VAL A 170 1.25 25.99 32.60
N ARG A 171 2.25 26.69 32.04
CA ARG A 171 2.66 28.05 32.45
C ARG A 171 1.76 29.15 31.87
N PHE A 172 1.09 28.88 30.75
CA PHE A 172 0.19 29.82 30.06
C PHE A 172 -1.27 29.71 30.49
N ASP A 173 -1.59 28.93 31.53
CA ASP A 173 -2.88 28.98 32.20
C ASP A 173 -2.80 29.94 33.40
N PRO A 174 -3.19 31.23 33.25
CA PRO A 174 -3.18 32.21 34.33
C PRO A 174 -4.24 31.96 35.41
N ALA A 175 -5.10 30.94 35.27
CA ALA A 175 -6.26 30.75 36.15
C ALA A 175 -6.07 29.68 37.25
N ASN A 176 -4.92 29.03 37.38
CA ASN A 176 -4.77 27.94 38.37
C ASN A 176 -3.52 28.07 39.28
N PRO A 177 -3.61 28.77 40.43
CA PRO A 177 -2.51 28.89 41.39
C PRO A 177 -2.25 27.61 42.22
N SER A 178 -2.94 26.50 41.96
CA SER A 178 -2.90 25.29 42.81
C SER A 178 -1.83 24.25 42.43
N SER A 179 -1.11 24.40 41.32
CA SER A 179 -0.11 23.42 40.86
C SER A 179 1.35 23.72 41.28
N LEU A 180 1.60 24.86 41.92
CA LEU A 180 2.92 25.29 42.41
C LEU A 180 3.66 24.25 43.31
N PRO A 181 3.03 23.57 44.29
CA PRO A 181 3.75 22.61 45.13
C PRO A 181 4.14 21.33 44.39
N SER A 182 3.40 20.96 43.34
CA SER A 182 3.69 19.77 42.53
C SER A 182 4.88 19.98 41.59
N LEU A 183 5.03 21.18 41.03
CA LEU A 183 6.18 21.57 40.22
C LEU A 183 7.46 21.69 41.06
N TYR A 184 7.38 22.20 42.29
CA TYR A 184 8.51 22.21 43.20
C TYR A 184 8.95 20.79 43.57
N ARG A 185 8.00 19.87 43.83
CA ARG A 185 8.32 18.44 44.04
C ARG A 185 8.98 17.79 42.83
N LEU A 186 8.51 18.07 41.61
CA LEU A 186 9.11 17.53 40.39
C LEU A 186 10.52 18.09 40.15
N ALA A 187 10.73 19.39 40.36
CA ALA A 187 12.05 20.00 40.28
C ALA A 187 13.00 19.45 41.34
N GLN A 188 12.52 19.22 42.56
CA GLN A 188 13.31 18.63 43.65
C GLN A 188 13.65 17.16 43.39
N LEU A 189 12.72 16.37 42.83
CA LEU A 189 12.99 14.99 42.41
C LEU A 189 14.00 14.95 41.26
N PHE A 190 13.91 15.88 40.32
CA PHE A 190 14.87 15.99 39.22
C PHE A 190 16.26 16.40 39.74
N HIS A 191 16.34 17.31 40.72
CA HIS A 191 17.59 17.69 41.36
C HIS A 191 18.21 16.51 42.12
N ARG A 192 17.42 15.75 42.88
CA ARG A 192 17.91 14.55 43.59
C ARG A 192 18.35 13.44 42.64
N LEU A 193 17.61 13.20 41.56
CA LEU A 193 18.00 12.23 40.53
C LEU A 193 19.28 12.68 39.82
N ARG A 194 19.43 13.98 39.55
CA ARG A 194 20.65 14.55 38.98
C ARG A 194 21.85 14.38 39.90
N GLU A 195 21.70 14.62 41.20
CA GLU A 195 22.77 14.38 42.19
C GLU A 195 23.09 12.90 42.32
N ALA A 196 22.09 12.02 42.38
CA ALA A 196 22.30 10.57 42.48
C ALA A 196 22.97 9.97 41.23
N LEU A 197 22.67 10.49 40.05
CA LEU A 197 23.26 10.03 38.78
C LEU A 197 24.63 10.64 38.49
N LEU A 198 24.96 11.81 39.06
CA LEU A 198 26.25 12.49 38.86
C LEU A 198 27.25 12.25 40.00
N SER A 199 26.82 11.76 41.17
CA SER A 199 27.70 11.52 42.32
C SER A 199 28.65 10.31 42.26
N PRO A 200 28.54 9.27 41.41
CA PRO A 200 29.56 8.21 41.40
C PRO A 200 30.82 8.56 40.58
N LEU A 201 30.97 9.78 40.08
CA LEU A 201 32.11 10.16 39.22
C LEU A 201 33.15 11.09 39.87
N HIS A 202 33.11 11.28 41.19
CA HIS A 202 34.20 11.92 41.94
C HIS A 202 34.55 11.12 43.19
N GLN A 203 35.20 9.97 42.99
CA GLN A 203 36.13 9.44 43.98
C GLN A 203 37.50 9.29 43.31
N PRO A 204 38.43 10.26 43.49
CA PRO A 204 39.80 10.09 43.02
C PRO A 204 40.51 9.00 43.83
N PRO A 205 41.42 8.24 43.20
CA PRO A 205 42.15 7.16 43.87
C PRO A 205 43.11 7.72 44.94
N ILE A 206 43.16 7.04 46.07
CA ILE A 206 44.18 7.19 47.10
C ILE A 206 45.49 6.64 46.52
N PHE A 207 46.53 7.49 46.47
CA PHE A 207 47.92 7.07 46.37
C PHE A 207 48.61 7.51 47.67
N ASP A 208 48.99 6.53 48.48
CA ASP A 208 50.29 6.40 49.18
C ASP A 208 50.33 5.05 49.91
#